data_AF-A0A0Q7ZPR5-F1
#
_entry.id   AF-A0A0Q7ZPR5-F1
#
_cell.length_a   1.000
_cell.length_b   1.000
_cell.length_c   1.000
_cell.angle_alpha   90.00
_cell.angle_beta   90.00
_cell.angle_gamma   90.00
#
_symmetry.space_group_name_H-M   'P 1'
#
loop_
_entity.id
_entity.type
_entity.pdbx_description
1 polymer ?
#
loop_
_entity_poly.entity_id
_entity_poly.type
_entity_poly.pdbx_seq_one_letter_code
_entity_poly.pdbx_strand_id
1 'polypeptide(L)'
;MPSAGGGNGGGGKGKLWVLIGGVLAVLILVGGGIAAVLTLGDDDSDDKKASDDSSQTDDPTDEPTTDQTDEPTDGPTDAETSGAPVLETCPTAGPAAKGVSKPGQVSGGGISFPLTNGYSDGADADQNEDAFDFLSAPNGQMKVIEKTKDSGWISMVVVGSVKKSDGYTDVQQAAESIAGCMARSTRLYRNVTDIRPGASEALDVGGHDAWRVDTEIEINEPKVKATGDTAVVVAVDTGDPETFAIFAGVVPIGDTQLLEQLNAAVAGITVD
;
A
#
# COMPACT_ATOMS: atom_id res chain seq x y z
N MET A 1 39.95 64.26 -19.52
CA MET A 1 39.11 63.07 -19.30
C MET A 1 40.06 61.91 -19.05
N PRO A 2 40.03 61.28 -17.87
CA PRO A 2 38.92 60.41 -17.48
C PRO A 2 38.40 60.65 -16.06
N SER A 3 37.11 60.36 -15.87
CA SER A 3 36.44 60.13 -14.59
C SER A 3 35.77 58.77 -14.70
N ALA A 4 36.00 57.89 -13.74
CA ALA A 4 35.01 56.95 -13.20
C ALA A 4 35.69 56.11 -12.10
N GLY A 5 35.16 56.23 -10.89
CA GLY A 5 35.61 55.50 -9.70
C GLY A 5 35.23 54.02 -9.72
N GLY A 6 36.13 53.20 -9.19
CA GLY A 6 35.84 51.83 -8.79
C GLY A 6 35.29 51.80 -7.37
N GLY A 7 33.98 51.57 -7.26
CA GLY A 7 33.29 51.32 -6.00
C GLY A 7 33.56 49.92 -5.46
N ASN A 8 33.85 49.88 -4.17
CA ASN A 8 34.07 48.73 -3.30
C ASN A 8 32.81 47.87 -3.13
N GLY A 9 32.94 46.54 -3.06
CA GLY A 9 31.83 45.63 -2.79
C GLY A 9 32.32 44.26 -2.31
N GLY A 10 32.65 44.16 -1.02
CA GLY A 10 33.00 42.91 -0.36
C GLY A 10 31.79 41.99 -0.19
N GLY A 11 31.91 40.75 -0.66
CA GLY A 11 30.93 39.68 -0.47
C GLY A 11 31.36 38.75 0.67
N GLY A 12 30.68 38.88 1.81
CA GLY A 12 30.94 38.12 3.03
C GLY A 12 30.70 36.61 2.88
N LYS A 13 31.72 35.83 3.25
CA LYS A 13 31.62 34.40 3.56
C LYS A 13 30.93 34.25 4.91
N GLY A 14 29.69 33.76 4.93
CA GLY A 14 29.03 33.52 6.21
C GLY A 14 27.55 33.16 6.14
N LYS A 15 27.14 32.18 5.34
CA LYS A 15 25.80 31.54 5.41
C LYS A 15 25.80 30.08 4.92
N LEU A 16 26.76 29.26 5.38
CA LEU A 16 26.79 27.82 5.04
C LEU A 16 26.99 26.92 6.28
N TRP A 17 26.59 27.37 7.47
CA TRP A 17 26.73 26.58 8.70
C TRP A 17 25.45 26.44 9.54
N VAL A 18 24.31 26.97 9.07
CA VAL A 18 23.05 26.93 9.83
C VAL A 18 22.11 25.79 9.41
N LEU A 19 22.36 25.11 8.28
CA LEU A 19 21.46 24.04 7.80
C LEU A 19 21.81 22.62 8.29
N ILE A 20 22.97 22.42 8.93
CA ILE A 20 23.36 21.08 9.45
C ILE A 20 22.92 20.88 10.91
N GLY A 21 22.67 21.95 11.67
CA GLY A 21 22.22 21.87 13.06
C GLY A 21 20.73 21.58 13.27
N GLY A 22 19.88 21.89 12.28
CA GLY A 22 18.41 21.76 12.40
C GLY A 22 17.89 20.33 12.17
N VAL A 23 18.57 19.52 11.35
CA VAL A 23 18.12 18.17 10.99
C VAL A 23 18.39 17.16 12.12
N LEU A 24 19.46 17.36 12.90
CA LEU A 24 19.79 16.47 14.02
C LEU A 24 18.86 16.65 15.25
N ALA A 25 18.31 17.86 15.45
CA ALA A 25 17.41 18.13 16.57
C ALA A 25 16.01 17.52 16.38
N VAL A 26 15.54 17.37 15.13
CA VAL A 26 14.24 16.74 14.82
C VAL A 26 14.32 15.21 14.96
N LEU A 27 15.43 14.59 14.58
CA LEU A 27 15.62 13.14 14.73
C LEU A 27 15.72 12.68 16.19
N ILE A 28 16.27 13.51 17.08
CA ILE A 28 16.32 13.19 18.52
C ILE A 28 14.93 13.33 19.18
N LEU A 29 14.09 14.27 18.72
CA LEU A 29 12.75 14.45 19.29
C LEU A 29 11.77 13.35 18.85
N VAL A 30 11.91 12.81 17.64
CA VAL A 30 11.04 11.72 17.15
C VAL A 30 11.52 10.34 17.64
N GLY A 31 12.84 10.12 17.78
CA GLY A 31 13.40 8.86 18.29
C GLY A 31 13.45 8.72 19.82
N GLY A 32 13.56 9.82 20.57
CA GLY A 32 13.67 9.80 22.03
C GLY A 32 12.35 9.79 22.80
N GLY A 33 11.25 10.22 22.17
CA GLY A 33 9.93 10.34 22.81
C GLY A 33 9.24 9.00 23.12
N ILE A 34 9.60 7.93 22.42
CA ILE A 34 8.98 6.61 22.60
C ILE A 34 9.72 5.78 23.67
N ALA A 35 11.01 6.05 23.91
CA ALA A 35 11.80 5.33 24.92
C ALA A 35 11.64 5.86 26.36
N ALA A 36 11.13 7.09 26.54
CA ALA A 36 11.00 7.72 27.85
C ALA A 36 9.64 7.50 28.55
N VAL A 37 8.65 6.90 27.88
CA VAL A 37 7.31 6.63 28.46
C VAL A 37 7.18 5.22 29.04
N LEU A 38 8.17 4.32 28.84
CA LEU A 38 8.10 2.93 29.30
C LEU A 38 9.03 2.56 30.47
N THR A 39 9.67 3.52 31.16
CA THR A 39 10.64 3.20 32.23
C THR A 39 10.49 3.99 33.55
N LEU A 40 9.33 4.57 33.84
CA LEU A 40 9.07 5.16 35.17
C LEU A 40 7.80 4.59 35.79
N GLY A 41 8.00 3.66 36.73
CA GLY A 41 6.97 3.10 37.59
C GLY A 41 7.53 2.09 38.59
N ASP A 42 8.42 2.56 39.48
CA ASP A 42 8.74 1.90 40.76
C ASP A 42 7.77 2.45 41.83
N ASP A 43 7.14 1.59 42.63
CA ASP A 43 7.36 1.46 44.08
C ASP A 43 6.28 0.62 44.82
N ASP A 44 6.78 -0.40 45.53
CA ASP A 44 6.46 -0.93 46.87
C ASP A 44 5.03 -1.25 47.34
N SER A 45 4.84 -2.50 47.83
CA SER A 45 4.75 -2.80 49.30
C SER A 45 4.46 -4.28 49.63
N ASP A 46 5.38 -4.88 50.41
CA ASP A 46 5.22 -5.79 51.56
C ASP A 46 4.50 -7.17 51.50
N ASP A 47 5.35 -8.21 51.56
CA ASP A 47 5.39 -9.35 52.52
C ASP A 47 4.10 -9.84 53.23
N LYS A 48 3.82 -11.16 53.11
CA LYS A 48 3.78 -12.10 54.27
C LYS A 48 3.73 -13.59 53.91
N LYS A 49 4.66 -14.30 54.56
CA LYS A 49 4.86 -15.74 54.79
C LYS A 49 3.64 -16.65 55.03
N ALA A 50 3.78 -17.84 54.43
CA ALA A 50 3.46 -19.23 54.82
C ALA A 50 2.79 -19.58 56.18
N SER A 51 1.91 -20.59 56.12
CA SER A 51 2.02 -21.83 56.92
C SER A 51 1.24 -22.99 56.30
N ASP A 52 1.91 -24.14 56.22
CA ASP A 52 1.34 -25.49 56.25
C ASP A 52 0.64 -25.77 57.58
N ASP A 53 -0.43 -26.58 57.62
CA ASP A 53 -0.48 -27.85 58.39
C ASP A 53 -1.80 -28.61 58.13
N SER A 54 -1.74 -29.93 58.33
CA SER A 54 -2.61 -31.00 57.86
C SER A 54 -3.68 -31.48 58.87
N SER A 55 -4.51 -32.44 58.39
CA SER A 55 -5.26 -33.53 59.08
C SER A 55 -6.79 -33.36 59.17
N GLN A 56 -7.56 -34.12 58.36
CA GLN A 56 -8.24 -35.42 58.66
C GLN A 56 -9.56 -35.24 59.46
N THR A 57 -10.74 -35.85 59.25
CA THR A 57 -11.31 -37.03 58.53
C THR A 57 -12.85 -36.82 58.58
N ASP A 58 -13.69 -37.16 57.59
CA ASP A 58 -14.52 -38.39 57.54
C ASP A 58 -15.51 -38.32 56.34
N ASP A 59 -15.55 -39.41 55.56
CA ASP A 59 -16.59 -39.88 54.63
C ASP A 59 -17.94 -40.14 55.37
N PRO A 60 -19.09 -40.52 54.73
CA PRO A 60 -19.27 -40.92 53.34
C PRO A 60 -20.53 -40.39 52.63
N THR A 61 -20.67 -40.72 51.33
CA THR A 61 -21.82 -41.52 50.79
C THR A 61 -22.22 -41.08 49.37
N ASP A 62 -22.14 -42.07 48.47
CA ASP A 62 -22.94 -42.32 47.26
C ASP A 62 -22.64 -41.66 45.90
N GLU A 63 -22.04 -42.53 45.07
CA GLU A 63 -22.42 -42.89 43.70
C GLU A 63 -21.88 -42.11 42.48
N PRO A 64 -21.63 -42.84 41.36
CA PRO A 64 -20.71 -42.43 40.32
C PRO A 64 -21.43 -41.82 39.13
N THR A 65 -20.90 -40.76 38.54
CA THR A 65 -21.06 -40.50 37.11
C THR A 65 -19.90 -39.65 36.63
N THR A 66 -19.31 -40.12 35.54
CA THR A 66 -18.22 -39.54 34.77
C THR A 66 -18.60 -38.18 34.20
N ASP A 67 -17.99 -37.10 34.67
CA ASP A 67 -17.90 -35.84 33.94
C ASP A 67 -16.45 -35.65 33.50
N GLN A 68 -16.17 -35.96 32.24
CA GLN A 68 -14.99 -35.45 31.54
C GLN A 68 -15.26 -33.95 31.32
N THR A 69 -14.67 -33.13 32.18
CA THR A 69 -14.46 -31.71 31.91
C THR A 69 -13.35 -31.62 30.88
N ASP A 70 -13.72 -31.54 29.60
CA ASP A 70 -12.83 -31.04 28.57
C ASP A 70 -12.68 -29.53 28.80
N GLU A 71 -11.55 -29.14 29.39
CA GLU A 71 -11.06 -27.76 29.36
C GLU A 71 -10.96 -27.32 27.89
N PRO A 72 -11.56 -26.19 27.48
CA PRO A 72 -11.12 -25.56 26.25
C PRO A 72 -9.70 -25.06 26.51
N THR A 73 -8.74 -25.75 25.88
CA THR A 73 -7.39 -25.23 25.70
C THR A 73 -7.53 -23.89 24.99
N ASP A 74 -7.25 -22.80 25.71
CA ASP A 74 -7.02 -21.48 25.15
C ASP A 74 -5.83 -21.56 24.18
N GLY A 75 -6.13 -21.93 22.93
CA GLY A 75 -5.24 -21.68 21.81
C GLY A 75 -5.14 -20.17 21.61
N PRO A 76 -4.00 -19.64 21.14
CA PRO A 76 -3.92 -18.24 20.81
C PRO A 76 -4.96 -17.95 19.73
N THR A 77 -5.99 -17.20 20.10
CA THR A 77 -6.85 -16.49 19.16
C THR A 77 -5.92 -15.55 18.41
N ASP A 78 -5.45 -15.97 17.25
CA ASP A 78 -5.03 -15.03 16.22
C ASP A 78 -6.21 -14.09 16.05
N ALA A 79 -6.01 -12.82 16.43
CA ALA A 79 -6.97 -11.78 16.19
C ALA A 79 -7.13 -11.69 14.67
N GLU A 80 -8.09 -12.41 14.12
CA GLU A 80 -8.57 -12.21 12.76
C GLU A 80 -8.98 -10.74 12.68
N THR A 81 -8.16 -9.95 11.99
CA THR A 81 -8.57 -8.65 11.46
C THR A 81 -9.91 -8.88 10.79
N SER A 82 -10.97 -8.38 11.43
CA SER A 82 -12.35 -8.52 10.97
C SER A 82 -12.56 -7.60 9.76
N GLY A 83 -11.94 -7.96 8.63
CA GLY A 83 -12.15 -7.34 7.33
C GLY A 83 -13.26 -8.04 6.55
N ALA A 84 -13.91 -7.32 5.64
CA ALA A 84 -14.82 -7.95 4.69
C ALA A 84 -14.07 -8.97 3.81
N PRO A 85 -14.69 -10.10 3.42
CA PRO A 85 -14.02 -11.11 2.63
C PRO A 85 -13.63 -10.55 1.26
N VAL A 86 -12.39 -10.78 0.83
CA VAL A 86 -11.90 -10.36 -0.49
C VAL A 86 -12.65 -11.09 -1.62
N LEU A 87 -12.77 -10.43 -2.77
CA LEU A 87 -13.34 -11.06 -3.95
C LEU A 87 -12.29 -11.95 -4.63
N GLU A 88 -12.62 -13.23 -4.79
CA GLU A 88 -11.77 -14.19 -5.53
C GLU A 88 -11.72 -13.89 -7.04
N THR A 89 -12.76 -13.24 -7.56
CA THR A 89 -12.86 -12.81 -8.96
C THR A 89 -13.41 -11.39 -9.02
N CYS A 90 -12.66 -10.49 -9.66
CA CYS A 90 -13.13 -9.12 -9.87
C CYS A 90 -14.13 -9.08 -11.01
N PRO A 91 -15.30 -8.43 -10.83
CA PRO A 91 -16.25 -8.23 -11.90
C PRO A 91 -15.62 -7.43 -13.04
N THR A 92 -15.88 -7.84 -14.27
CA THR A 92 -15.51 -7.06 -15.45
C THR A 92 -16.35 -5.79 -15.46
N ALA A 93 -15.70 -4.64 -15.52
CA ALA A 93 -16.36 -3.37 -15.74
C ALA A 93 -17.00 -3.38 -17.14
N GLY A 94 -18.24 -2.90 -17.25
CA GLY A 94 -18.86 -2.68 -18.56
C GLY A 94 -18.03 -1.72 -19.43
N PRO A 95 -18.32 -1.61 -20.75
CA PRO A 95 -17.56 -0.74 -21.64
C PRO A 95 -17.50 0.67 -21.07
N ALA A 96 -16.29 1.12 -20.78
CA ALA A 96 -16.06 2.35 -20.08
C ALA A 96 -15.84 3.52 -21.05
N ALA A 97 -16.29 4.71 -20.65
CA ALA A 97 -15.77 5.94 -21.24
C ALA A 97 -14.35 6.17 -20.71
N LYS A 98 -13.38 6.46 -21.58
CA LYS A 98 -12.01 6.81 -21.18
C LYS A 98 -12.01 7.90 -20.10
N GLY A 99 -11.20 7.71 -19.06
CA GLY A 99 -10.90 8.80 -18.12
C GLY A 99 -10.27 9.98 -18.87
N VAL A 100 -10.51 11.20 -18.38
CA VAL A 100 -10.04 12.44 -19.04
C VAL A 100 -8.89 13.02 -18.25
N SER A 101 -7.66 12.93 -18.78
CA SER A 101 -6.49 13.54 -18.16
C SER A 101 -6.59 15.06 -18.06
N LYS A 102 -6.21 15.63 -16.91
CA LYS A 102 -6.01 17.06 -16.71
C LYS A 102 -4.57 17.46 -17.16
N PRO A 103 -4.30 18.72 -17.55
CA PRO A 103 -2.93 19.12 -17.89
C PRO A 103 -1.93 18.84 -16.75
N GLY A 104 -0.92 18.01 -17.03
CA GLY A 104 0.12 17.65 -16.06
C GLY A 104 -0.24 16.52 -15.09
N GLN A 105 -1.39 15.87 -15.25
CA GLN A 105 -1.85 14.76 -14.42
C GLN A 105 -2.64 13.73 -15.24
N VAL A 106 -2.77 12.52 -14.71
CA VAL A 106 -3.69 11.51 -15.23
C VAL A 106 -4.86 11.40 -14.26
N SER A 107 -6.08 11.40 -14.80
CA SER A 107 -7.32 11.44 -14.01
C SER A 107 -8.30 10.36 -14.45
N GLY A 108 -8.99 9.76 -13.49
CA GLY A 108 -9.97 8.70 -13.70
C GLY A 108 -10.60 8.26 -12.37
N GLY A 109 -11.85 7.81 -12.41
CA GLY A 109 -12.54 7.28 -11.22
C GLY A 109 -12.72 8.24 -10.04
N GLY A 110 -12.53 9.55 -10.22
CA GLY A 110 -12.61 10.55 -9.15
C GLY A 110 -11.29 10.86 -8.45
N ILE A 111 -10.16 10.34 -8.95
CA ILE A 111 -8.81 10.68 -8.49
C ILE A 111 -7.89 11.07 -9.65
N SER A 112 -6.82 11.77 -9.30
CA SER A 112 -5.72 12.12 -10.20
C SER A 112 -4.36 11.80 -9.59
N PHE A 113 -3.35 11.57 -10.42
CA PHE A 113 -1.94 11.46 -10.01
C PHE A 113 -1.01 12.23 -10.98
N PRO A 114 0.18 12.67 -10.54
CA PRO A 114 1.12 13.41 -11.39
C PRO A 114 1.69 12.54 -12.53
N LEU A 115 2.07 13.16 -13.65
CA LEU A 115 2.72 12.42 -14.73
C LEU A 115 3.97 11.68 -14.24
N THR A 116 4.09 10.41 -14.62
CA THR A 116 5.23 9.57 -14.31
C THR A 116 6.33 9.76 -15.35
N ASN A 117 7.54 10.06 -14.89
CA ASN A 117 8.63 10.48 -15.77
C ASN A 117 9.02 9.39 -16.79
N GLY A 118 8.96 9.73 -18.07
CA GLY A 118 9.33 8.84 -19.16
C GLY A 118 8.30 7.75 -19.46
N TYR A 119 7.07 7.87 -18.95
CA TYR A 119 5.93 7.08 -19.40
C TYR A 119 5.21 7.82 -20.53
N SER A 120 4.70 7.06 -21.50
CA SER A 120 3.82 7.53 -22.57
C SER A 120 2.36 7.49 -22.16
N ASP A 121 1.55 8.42 -22.66
CA ASP A 121 0.11 8.52 -22.50
C ASP A 121 -0.63 8.33 -23.84
N GLY A 122 -1.96 8.46 -23.83
CA GLY A 122 -2.77 8.41 -25.04
C GLY A 122 -2.79 7.03 -25.72
N ALA A 123 -2.72 7.00 -27.06
CA ALA A 123 -2.92 5.78 -27.85
C ALA A 123 -1.93 4.64 -27.51
N ASP A 124 -0.72 4.97 -27.04
CA ASP A 124 0.24 3.96 -26.59
C ASP A 124 -0.23 3.29 -25.28
N ALA A 125 -0.90 4.05 -24.41
CA ALA A 125 -1.46 3.61 -23.13
C ALA A 125 -2.87 3.00 -23.24
N ASP A 126 -3.46 2.92 -24.43
CA ASP A 126 -4.78 2.30 -24.66
C ASP A 126 -4.82 0.81 -24.25
N GLN A 127 -3.65 0.16 -24.14
CA GLN A 127 -3.53 -1.21 -23.61
C GLN A 127 -4.04 -1.34 -22.16
N ASN A 128 -4.13 -0.23 -21.42
CA ASN A 128 -4.63 -0.22 -20.05
C ASN A 128 -6.12 -0.62 -19.98
N GLU A 129 -6.93 -0.32 -20.99
CA GLU A 129 -8.37 -0.68 -20.99
C GLU A 129 -8.57 -2.20 -21.04
N ASP A 130 -7.78 -2.87 -21.88
CA ASP A 130 -7.84 -4.33 -22.01
C ASP A 130 -7.20 -5.04 -20.81
N ALA A 131 -6.13 -4.46 -20.25
CA ALA A 131 -5.36 -5.06 -19.16
C ALA A 131 -6.06 -4.92 -17.79
N PHE A 132 -6.80 -3.84 -17.59
CA PHE A 132 -7.52 -3.51 -16.37
C PHE A 132 -9.04 -3.52 -16.62
N ASP A 133 -9.55 -4.60 -17.23
CA ASP A 133 -10.97 -4.75 -17.61
C ASP A 133 -11.93 -4.82 -16.41
N PHE A 134 -11.41 -4.87 -15.19
CA PHE A 134 -12.15 -4.75 -13.93
C PHE A 134 -12.33 -3.30 -13.45
N LEU A 135 -11.67 -2.32 -14.10
CA LEU A 135 -11.83 -0.90 -13.79
C LEU A 135 -12.83 -0.24 -14.74
N SER A 136 -13.72 0.56 -14.16
CA SER A 136 -14.52 1.54 -14.90
C SER A 136 -13.68 2.77 -15.20
N ALA A 137 -13.78 3.25 -16.45
CA ALA A 137 -13.08 4.42 -16.98
C ALA A 137 -11.56 4.42 -16.74
N PRO A 138 -10.84 3.32 -17.04
CA PRO A 138 -9.42 3.27 -16.81
C PRO A 138 -8.69 4.32 -17.68
N ASN A 139 -7.73 4.99 -17.08
CA ASN A 139 -6.85 5.94 -17.74
C ASN A 139 -5.47 5.87 -17.10
N GLY A 140 -4.40 5.92 -17.89
CA GLY A 140 -3.08 5.60 -17.38
C GLY A 140 -1.95 5.99 -18.31
N GLN A 141 -0.75 5.67 -17.86
CA GLN A 141 0.48 5.77 -18.65
C GLN A 141 1.20 4.44 -18.63
N MET A 142 2.04 4.21 -19.63
CA MET A 142 2.90 3.03 -19.67
C MET A 142 4.32 3.36 -20.09
N LYS A 143 5.25 2.46 -19.78
CA LYS A 143 6.63 2.51 -20.22
C LYS A 143 7.06 1.15 -20.70
N VAL A 144 7.59 1.09 -21.92
CA VAL A 144 8.21 -0.14 -22.43
C VAL A 144 9.54 -0.35 -21.72
N ILE A 145 9.65 -1.46 -20.98
CA ILE A 145 10.86 -1.86 -20.26
C ILE A 145 11.74 -2.72 -21.16
N GLU A 146 11.10 -3.68 -21.82
CA GLU A 146 11.76 -4.58 -22.74
C GLU A 146 10.88 -4.82 -23.96
N LYS A 147 11.51 -4.90 -25.12
CA LYS A 147 10.87 -5.30 -26.35
C LYS A 147 11.74 -6.33 -27.05
N THR A 148 11.16 -7.49 -27.30
CA THR A 148 11.75 -8.53 -28.14
C THR A 148 10.95 -8.67 -29.42
N LYS A 149 11.33 -9.62 -30.28
CA LYS A 149 10.60 -9.88 -31.53
C LYS A 149 9.17 -10.36 -31.28
N ASP A 150 8.96 -11.19 -30.25
CA ASP A 150 7.70 -11.91 -30.02
C ASP A 150 7.14 -11.70 -28.60
N SER A 151 7.77 -10.84 -27.79
CA SER A 151 7.38 -10.56 -26.40
C SER A 151 7.84 -9.16 -25.98
N GLY A 152 7.40 -8.70 -24.82
CA GLY A 152 7.86 -7.48 -24.20
C GLY A 152 7.49 -7.44 -22.73
N TRP A 153 8.07 -6.48 -22.02
CA TRP A 153 7.70 -6.15 -20.66
C TRP A 153 7.41 -4.66 -20.58
N ILE A 154 6.34 -4.31 -19.88
CA ILE A 154 5.89 -2.94 -19.73
C ILE A 154 5.64 -2.66 -18.26
N SER A 155 5.85 -1.41 -17.89
CA SER A 155 5.45 -0.88 -16.60
C SER A 155 4.26 0.04 -16.82
N MET A 156 3.28 0.01 -15.92
CA MET A 156 2.02 0.72 -16.09
C MET A 156 1.61 1.41 -14.80
N VAL A 157 0.90 2.53 -14.93
CA VAL A 157 0.22 3.25 -13.85
C VAL A 157 -1.15 3.67 -14.38
N VAL A 158 -2.21 3.31 -13.65
CA VAL A 158 -3.60 3.46 -14.09
C VAL A 158 -4.46 3.96 -12.93
N VAL A 159 -5.44 4.78 -13.25
CA VAL A 159 -6.56 5.13 -12.39
C VAL A 159 -7.88 4.76 -13.04
N GLY A 160 -8.86 4.43 -12.21
CA GLY A 160 -10.23 4.11 -12.62
C GLY A 160 -11.10 3.95 -11.38
N SER A 161 -12.24 3.28 -11.50
CA SER A 161 -13.10 3.00 -10.35
C SER A 161 -13.71 1.61 -10.38
N VAL A 162 -14.14 1.13 -9.22
CA VAL A 162 -14.96 -0.08 -9.06
C VAL A 162 -16.30 0.31 -8.45
N LYS A 163 -17.37 -0.43 -8.77
CA LYS A 163 -18.70 -0.11 -8.24
C LYS A 163 -18.91 -0.79 -6.90
N LYS A 164 -19.38 -0.06 -5.89
CA LYS A 164 -19.75 -0.64 -4.60
C LYS A 164 -20.82 -1.74 -4.75
N SER A 165 -21.70 -1.61 -5.75
CA SER A 165 -22.72 -2.62 -6.09
C SER A 165 -22.16 -3.95 -6.64
N ASP A 166 -20.89 -3.99 -7.03
CA ASP A 166 -20.20 -5.21 -7.46
C ASP A 166 -19.68 -6.04 -6.27
N GLY A 167 -19.96 -5.61 -5.03
CA GLY A 167 -19.63 -6.34 -3.79
C GLY A 167 -18.50 -5.72 -2.98
N TYR A 168 -17.94 -4.61 -3.44
CA TYR A 168 -16.93 -3.84 -2.71
C TYR A 168 -17.58 -3.01 -1.61
N THR A 169 -17.28 -3.31 -0.34
CA THR A 169 -17.92 -2.70 0.83
C THR A 169 -17.07 -1.62 1.49
N ASP A 170 -15.75 -1.72 1.38
CA ASP A 170 -14.79 -0.78 1.97
C ASP A 170 -13.50 -0.73 1.15
N VAL A 171 -12.66 0.28 1.42
CA VAL A 171 -11.42 0.51 0.67
C VAL A 171 -10.37 -0.58 0.88
N GLN A 172 -10.31 -1.20 2.06
CA GLN A 172 -9.36 -2.29 2.31
C GLN A 172 -9.69 -3.49 1.44
N GLN A 173 -10.93 -3.98 1.53
CA GLN A 173 -11.41 -5.09 0.74
C GLN A 173 -11.28 -4.80 -0.76
N ALA A 174 -11.59 -3.58 -1.21
CA ALA A 174 -11.43 -3.20 -2.61
C ALA A 174 -9.97 -3.30 -3.07
N ALA A 175 -9.02 -2.73 -2.33
CA ALA A 175 -7.60 -2.76 -2.68
C ALA A 175 -7.05 -4.19 -2.70
N GLU A 176 -7.36 -4.99 -1.68
CA GLU A 176 -6.90 -6.39 -1.56
C GLU A 176 -7.48 -7.28 -2.67
N SER A 177 -8.77 -7.13 -2.97
CA SER A 177 -9.43 -7.86 -4.06
C SER A 177 -8.79 -7.52 -5.40
N ILE A 178 -8.59 -6.23 -5.68
CA ILE A 178 -8.02 -5.78 -6.96
C ILE A 178 -6.57 -6.21 -7.11
N ALA A 179 -5.75 -6.13 -6.05
CA ALA A 179 -4.38 -6.66 -6.07
C ALA A 179 -4.36 -8.15 -6.40
N GLY A 180 -5.26 -8.93 -5.79
CA GLY A 180 -5.42 -10.36 -6.06
C GLY A 180 -5.86 -10.67 -7.50
N CYS A 181 -6.78 -9.88 -8.06
CA CYS A 181 -7.23 -10.04 -9.44
C CYS A 181 -6.14 -9.68 -10.44
N MET A 182 -5.42 -8.60 -10.18
CA MET A 182 -4.31 -8.15 -11.01
C MET A 182 -3.22 -9.22 -11.10
N ALA A 183 -2.81 -9.78 -9.94
CA ALA A 183 -1.78 -10.81 -9.87
C ALA A 183 -2.16 -12.13 -10.57
N ARG A 184 -3.46 -12.43 -10.67
CA ARG A 184 -3.98 -13.65 -11.33
C ARG A 184 -4.47 -13.42 -12.77
N SER A 185 -4.44 -12.18 -13.25
CA SER A 185 -4.93 -11.83 -14.59
C SER A 185 -4.03 -12.42 -15.67
N THR A 186 -4.60 -13.30 -16.49
CA THR A 186 -3.90 -13.87 -17.66
C THR A 186 -3.70 -12.86 -18.79
N ARG A 187 -4.32 -11.67 -18.70
CA ARG A 187 -4.09 -10.56 -19.63
C ARG A 187 -2.82 -9.78 -19.29
N LEU A 188 -2.54 -9.63 -17.99
CA LEU A 188 -1.35 -8.96 -17.48
C LEU A 188 -0.15 -9.89 -17.42
N TYR A 189 -0.35 -11.08 -16.86
CA TYR A 189 0.74 -12.00 -16.56
C TYR A 189 0.57 -13.34 -17.26
N ARG A 190 1.70 -13.93 -17.65
CA ARG A 190 1.82 -15.32 -18.10
C ARG A 190 2.91 -15.99 -17.28
N ASN A 191 2.76 -17.30 -17.09
CA ASN A 191 3.75 -18.12 -16.38
C ASN A 191 4.08 -17.61 -14.97
N VAL A 192 3.06 -17.14 -14.22
CA VAL A 192 3.20 -16.76 -12.80
C VAL A 192 3.70 -17.97 -12.02
N THR A 193 4.74 -17.77 -11.21
CA THR A 193 5.35 -18.81 -10.38
C THR A 193 5.13 -18.58 -8.90
N ASP A 194 5.03 -17.32 -8.47
CA ASP A 194 4.79 -16.97 -7.08
C ASP A 194 4.08 -15.61 -6.98
N ILE A 195 3.30 -15.44 -5.92
CA ILE A 195 2.66 -14.16 -5.57
C ILE A 195 2.88 -13.95 -4.08
N ARG A 196 3.61 -12.88 -3.73
CA ARG A 196 3.97 -12.58 -2.34
C ARG A 196 3.30 -11.29 -1.89
N PRO A 197 2.57 -11.30 -0.76
CA PRO A 197 2.01 -10.08 -0.20
C PRO A 197 3.13 -9.16 0.31
N GLY A 198 2.96 -7.86 0.11
CA GLY A 198 3.80 -6.80 0.67
C GLY A 198 3.08 -6.04 1.78
N ALA A 199 3.23 -4.71 1.79
CA ALA A 199 2.48 -3.84 2.68
C ALA A 199 0.97 -3.94 2.43
N SER A 200 0.17 -3.88 3.49
CA SER A 200 -1.28 -3.69 3.44
C SER A 200 -1.63 -2.73 4.57
N GLU A 201 -1.95 -1.48 4.24
CA GLU A 201 -2.07 -0.42 5.24
C GLU A 201 -3.03 0.70 4.83
N ALA A 202 -3.60 1.36 5.84
CA ALA A 202 -4.42 2.54 5.65
C ALA A 202 -3.59 3.74 5.20
N LEU A 203 -4.20 4.58 4.37
CA LEU A 203 -3.67 5.85 3.88
C LEU A 203 -4.73 6.94 3.99
N ASP A 204 -4.28 8.19 4.04
CA ASP A 204 -5.13 9.36 3.87
C ASP A 204 -4.82 10.00 2.51
N VAL A 205 -5.86 10.23 1.71
CA VAL A 205 -5.75 10.93 0.42
C VAL A 205 -6.60 12.20 0.49
N GLY A 206 -6.00 13.27 1.00
CA GLY A 206 -6.66 14.57 1.06
C GLY A 206 -7.86 14.60 2.02
N GLY A 207 -7.79 13.87 3.14
CA GLY A 207 -8.88 13.74 4.11
C GLY A 207 -9.88 12.62 3.79
N HIS A 208 -9.59 11.79 2.79
CA HIS A 208 -10.40 10.64 2.41
C HIS A 208 -9.72 9.34 2.81
N ASP A 209 -10.52 8.40 3.33
CA ASP A 209 -10.07 7.07 3.69
C ASP A 209 -9.55 6.34 2.44
N ALA A 210 -8.35 5.80 2.54
CA ALA A 210 -7.73 5.02 1.50
C ALA A 210 -7.02 3.79 2.09
N TRP A 211 -6.77 2.81 1.23
CA TRP A 211 -6.02 1.62 1.59
C TRP A 211 -5.04 1.24 0.48
N ARG A 212 -3.80 0.95 0.86
CA ARG A 212 -2.74 0.52 -0.05
C ARG A 212 -2.43 -0.95 0.15
N VAL A 213 -2.25 -1.65 -0.95
CA VAL A 213 -1.75 -3.02 -1.00
C VAL A 213 -0.57 -3.10 -1.97
N ASP A 214 0.55 -3.60 -1.48
CA ASP A 214 1.71 -3.94 -2.28
C ASP A 214 1.74 -5.46 -2.51
N THR A 215 2.14 -5.89 -3.70
CA THR A 215 2.25 -7.31 -4.04
C THR A 215 3.45 -7.52 -4.94
N GLU A 216 4.22 -8.57 -4.71
CA GLU A 216 5.28 -8.99 -5.61
C GLU A 216 4.79 -10.20 -6.41
N ILE A 217 4.86 -10.11 -7.74
CA ILE A 217 4.33 -11.11 -8.67
C ILE A 217 5.50 -11.64 -9.47
N GLU A 218 5.93 -12.87 -9.20
CA GLU A 218 7.02 -13.50 -9.94
C GLU A 218 6.51 -14.33 -11.12
N ILE A 219 7.26 -14.27 -12.21
CA ILE A 219 6.98 -14.99 -13.43
C ILE A 219 8.22 -15.72 -13.94
N ASN A 220 8.01 -16.73 -14.77
CA ASN A 220 9.07 -17.39 -15.54
C ASN A 220 8.76 -17.30 -17.04
N GLU A 221 9.17 -16.20 -17.67
CA GLU A 221 9.00 -15.95 -19.11
C GLU A 221 10.39 -15.92 -19.78
N PRO A 222 10.80 -17.01 -20.47
CA PRO A 222 12.17 -17.12 -21.00
C PRO A 222 12.50 -16.11 -22.11
N LYS A 223 11.49 -15.41 -22.64
CA LYS A 223 11.66 -14.42 -23.70
C LYS A 223 11.87 -12.99 -23.19
N VAL A 224 11.84 -12.74 -21.89
CA VAL A 224 12.15 -11.42 -21.29
C VAL A 224 13.11 -11.60 -20.12
N LYS A 225 13.79 -10.51 -19.74
CA LYS A 225 14.68 -10.46 -18.58
C LYS A 225 13.94 -10.15 -17.29
N ALA A 226 12.77 -9.51 -17.39
CA ALA A 226 11.94 -9.23 -16.23
C ALA A 226 11.55 -10.54 -15.54
N THR A 227 11.66 -10.57 -14.22
CA THR A 227 11.33 -11.73 -13.38
C THR A 227 9.93 -11.62 -12.78
N GLY A 228 9.20 -10.56 -13.09
CA GLY A 228 7.96 -10.21 -12.42
C GLY A 228 7.85 -8.71 -12.16
N ASP A 229 6.81 -8.32 -11.42
CA ASP A 229 6.57 -6.95 -11.00
C ASP A 229 6.37 -6.81 -9.49
N THR A 230 6.77 -5.65 -8.97
CA THR A 230 6.18 -5.07 -7.77
C THR A 230 4.95 -4.28 -8.18
N ALA A 231 3.79 -4.70 -7.67
CA ALA A 231 2.49 -4.12 -7.85
C ALA A 231 2.10 -3.27 -6.63
N VAL A 232 1.44 -2.14 -6.88
CA VAL A 232 0.82 -1.31 -5.85
C VAL A 232 -0.61 -0.99 -6.28
N VAL A 233 -1.57 -1.24 -5.39
CA VAL A 233 -2.98 -0.86 -5.56
C VAL A 233 -3.35 0.07 -4.42
N VAL A 234 -4.06 1.15 -4.73
CA VAL A 234 -4.67 2.05 -3.74
C VAL A 234 -6.14 2.20 -4.05
N ALA A 235 -7.00 1.88 -3.09
CA ALA A 235 -8.42 2.21 -3.16
C ALA A 235 -8.69 3.45 -2.30
N VAL A 236 -9.55 4.35 -2.78
CA VAL A 236 -9.89 5.61 -2.12
C VAL A 236 -11.41 5.78 -2.08
N ASP A 237 -11.95 6.12 -0.92
CA ASP A 237 -13.35 6.55 -0.80
C ASP A 237 -13.44 8.06 -1.05
N THR A 238 -13.71 8.44 -2.29
CA THR A 238 -13.89 9.85 -2.70
C THR A 238 -15.17 10.48 -2.15
N GLY A 239 -15.99 9.71 -1.41
CA GLY A 239 -17.32 10.10 -0.97
C GLY A 239 -18.40 9.86 -2.02
N ASP A 240 -18.05 9.30 -3.17
CA ASP A 240 -19.02 8.87 -4.18
C ASP A 240 -19.87 7.69 -3.63
N PRO A 241 -21.21 7.77 -3.72
CA PRO A 241 -22.07 6.72 -3.15
C PRO A 241 -22.08 5.44 -3.98
N GLU A 242 -21.61 5.45 -5.22
CA GLU A 242 -21.69 4.32 -6.15
C GLU A 242 -20.34 3.62 -6.35
N THR A 243 -19.22 4.31 -6.14
CA THR A 243 -17.89 3.82 -6.54
C THR A 243 -16.79 4.05 -5.52
N PHE A 244 -15.77 3.19 -5.54
CA PHE A 244 -14.45 3.47 -4.98
C PHE A 244 -13.49 3.80 -6.13
N ALA A 245 -12.64 4.80 -5.92
CA ALA A 245 -11.59 5.11 -6.87
C ALA A 245 -10.42 4.16 -6.67
N ILE A 246 -9.78 3.74 -7.76
CA ILE A 246 -8.65 2.81 -7.75
C ILE A 246 -7.47 3.44 -8.49
N PHE A 247 -6.32 3.45 -7.85
CA PHE A 247 -5.01 3.55 -8.49
C PHE A 247 -4.39 2.15 -8.52
N ALA A 248 -3.78 1.77 -9.64
CA ALA A 248 -3.00 0.55 -9.77
C ALA A 248 -1.73 0.82 -10.58
N GLY A 249 -0.59 0.30 -10.11
CA GLY A 249 0.66 0.41 -10.84
C GLY A 249 1.55 -0.82 -10.66
N VAL A 250 2.34 -1.10 -11.69
CA VAL A 250 3.24 -2.27 -11.74
C VAL A 250 4.59 -1.85 -12.31
N VAL A 251 5.66 -2.22 -11.63
CA VAL A 251 7.05 -1.95 -12.02
C VAL A 251 7.88 -3.23 -11.92
N PRO A 252 8.91 -3.43 -12.75
CA PRO A 252 9.72 -4.65 -12.69
C PRO A 252 10.39 -4.84 -11.32
N ILE A 253 10.40 -6.08 -10.84
CA ILE A 253 11.12 -6.45 -9.61
C ILE A 253 12.59 -6.05 -9.73
N GLY A 254 13.10 -5.36 -8.71
CA GLY A 254 14.48 -4.89 -8.64
C GLY A 254 14.76 -3.57 -9.35
N ASP A 255 13.81 -2.97 -10.08
CA ASP A 255 13.96 -1.62 -10.63
C ASP A 255 13.63 -0.56 -9.58
N THR A 256 14.63 -0.21 -8.76
CA THR A 256 14.45 0.75 -7.66
C THR A 256 14.08 2.14 -8.14
N GLN A 257 14.48 2.55 -9.36
CA GLN A 257 14.15 3.87 -9.90
C GLN A 257 12.67 3.93 -10.28
N LEU A 258 12.14 2.89 -10.94
CA LEU A 258 10.72 2.85 -11.27
C LEU A 258 9.86 2.67 -10.01
N LEU A 259 10.32 1.90 -9.03
CA LEU A 259 9.63 1.78 -7.74
C LEU A 259 9.56 3.12 -7.00
N GLU A 260 10.62 3.93 -7.01
CA GLU A 260 10.60 5.28 -6.45
C GLU A 260 9.58 6.17 -7.19
N GLN A 261 9.52 6.07 -8.51
CA GLN A 261 8.53 6.82 -9.31
C GLN A 261 7.09 6.37 -9.03
N LEU A 262 6.85 5.06 -8.87
CA LEU A 262 5.54 4.52 -8.50
C LEU A 262 5.09 5.03 -7.13
N ASN A 263 6.00 5.00 -6.14
CA ASN A 263 5.71 5.55 -4.81
C ASN A 263 5.46 7.07 -4.85
N ALA A 264 6.18 7.81 -5.70
CA ALA A 264 5.94 9.23 -5.90
C ALA A 264 4.58 9.51 -6.56
N ALA A 265 4.12 8.65 -7.49
CA ALA A 265 2.79 8.74 -8.06
C ALA A 265 1.71 8.51 -6.99
N VAL A 266 1.86 7.48 -6.15
CA VAL A 266 0.98 7.19 -5.02
C VAL A 266 0.92 8.36 -4.03
N ALA A 267 2.06 8.91 -3.64
CA ALA A 267 2.13 10.07 -2.75
C ALA A 267 1.54 11.35 -3.36
N GLY A 268 1.41 11.40 -4.69
CA GLY A 268 0.82 12.51 -5.43
C GLY A 268 -0.66 12.32 -5.77
N ILE A 269 -1.31 11.27 -5.29
CA ILE A 269 -2.75 11.06 -5.54
C ILE A 269 -3.56 12.17 -4.89
N THR A 270 -4.54 12.70 -5.63
CA THR A 270 -5.53 13.67 -5.13
C THR A 270 -6.94 13.25 -5.52
N VAL A 271 -7.93 13.55 -4.68
CA VAL A 271 -9.35 13.46 -5.03
C VAL A 271 -9.73 14.68 -5.89
N ASP A 272 -10.55 14.45 -6.93
CA ASP A 272 -10.91 15.41 -7.99
C ASP A 272 -12.01 16.42 -7.63
#